data_AF-A0A442U8L2-F1
#
_entry.id   AF-A0A442U8L2-F1
#
_cell.length_a   1.000
_cell.length_b   1.000
_cell.length_c   1.000
_cell.angle_alpha   90.00
_cell.angle_beta   90.00
_cell.angle_gamma   90.00
#
_symmetry.space_group_name_H-M   'P 1'
#
loop_
_entity.id
_entity.type
_entity.pdbx_description
1 polymer ?
#
loop_
_entity_poly.entity_id
_entity_poly.type
_entity_poly.pdbx_seq_one_letter_code
_entity_poly.pdbx_strand_id
1 'polypeptide(L)'
;PISSPYLEVADDLRIRTPYSKTALRELHGIPWASWDDELRAWRVPFRSYGELRRRWPAIEEAARRNEPEERKRRREAERDSEAQRTTRLRYAERRRHRYPLPAEDLPPMGRPVATEQYGVVVFTDVSGEVVEPPVLAAFNPHAMRADFDYVWGTWRSATLTELIKTWPARHEAGPMEHSRGWWQPTLAELRVARRNARIIERRRRNRDLGRVS
;
A
#
# COMPACT_ATOMS: atom_id res chain seq x y z
N PRO A 1 -21.73 32.71 23.18
CA PRO A 1 -20.42 32.13 23.55
C PRO A 1 -20.23 30.79 22.84
N ILE A 2 -19.03 30.48 22.36
CA ILE A 2 -18.71 29.14 21.85
C ILE A 2 -18.60 28.21 23.06
N SER A 3 -19.35 27.12 23.09
CA SER A 3 -19.28 26.10 24.14
C SER A 3 -18.74 24.82 23.53
N SER A 4 -17.51 24.45 23.88
CA SER A 4 -16.85 23.26 23.33
C SER A 4 -15.81 22.71 24.30
N PRO A 5 -15.65 21.38 24.41
CA PRO A 5 -14.62 20.76 25.26
C PRO A 5 -13.18 21.10 24.83
N TYR A 6 -12.99 21.63 23.61
CA TYR A 6 -11.66 21.98 23.09
C TYR A 6 -11.32 23.47 23.25
N LEU A 7 -12.24 24.29 23.78
CA LEU A 7 -12.06 25.72 23.99
C LEU A 7 -12.12 26.07 25.47
N GLU A 8 -11.07 26.70 25.97
CA GLU A 8 -10.96 27.20 27.33
C GLU A 8 -10.82 28.73 27.28
N VAL A 9 -11.52 29.43 28.17
CA VAL A 9 -11.43 30.90 28.28
C VAL A 9 -10.59 31.25 29.51
N ALA A 10 -9.47 31.93 29.29
CA ALA A 10 -8.56 32.44 30.31
C ALA A 10 -8.31 33.94 30.07
N ASP A 11 -7.08 34.43 30.28
CA ASP A 11 -6.65 35.76 29.83
C ASP A 11 -6.69 35.91 28.29
N ASP A 12 -6.80 34.78 27.59
CA ASP A 12 -7.00 34.60 26.17
C ASP A 12 -7.89 33.38 25.87
N LEU A 13 -8.16 33.12 24.59
CA LEU A 13 -8.90 31.92 24.16
C LEU A 13 -7.89 30.81 23.86
N ARG A 14 -7.97 29.71 24.61
CA ARG A 14 -7.04 28.58 24.51
C ARG A 14 -7.72 27.39 23.84
N ILE A 15 -7.09 26.85 22.80
CA ILE A 15 -7.67 25.77 21.99
C ILE A 15 -6.78 24.53 22.11
N ARG A 16 -7.37 23.43 22.60
CA ARG A 16 -6.72 22.14 22.81
C ARG A 16 -7.43 21.08 21.99
N THR A 17 -6.93 20.80 20.79
CA THR A 17 -7.51 19.80 19.88
C THR A 17 -6.51 18.67 19.57
N PRO A 18 -6.98 17.44 19.31
CA PRO A 18 -6.16 16.40 18.72
C PRO A 18 -5.56 16.86 17.37
N TYR A 19 -4.37 16.37 17.04
CA TYR A 19 -3.69 16.75 15.79
C TYR A 19 -4.56 16.43 14.57
N SER A 20 -4.87 17.46 13.79
CA SER A 20 -5.57 17.38 12.52
C SER A 20 -5.04 18.43 11.57
N LYS A 21 -4.64 18.03 10.35
CA LYS A 21 -4.20 18.97 9.32
C LYS A 21 -5.27 20.01 8.99
N THR A 22 -6.54 19.61 9.02
CA THR A 22 -7.67 20.51 8.80
C THR A 22 -7.79 21.52 9.94
N ALA A 23 -7.78 21.06 11.20
CA ALA A 23 -7.85 21.97 12.35
C ALA A 23 -6.68 22.95 12.38
N LEU A 24 -5.46 22.47 12.12
CA LEU A 24 -4.26 23.32 12.04
C LEU A 24 -4.37 24.37 10.94
N ARG A 25 -4.84 24.00 9.74
CA ARG A 25 -5.04 24.95 8.65
C ARG A 25 -6.02 26.06 9.03
N GLU A 26 -7.12 25.70 9.70
CA GLU A 26 -8.09 26.70 10.15
C GLU A 26 -7.52 27.60 11.27
N LEU A 27 -6.76 27.04 12.21
CA LEU A 27 -6.11 27.79 13.29
C LEU A 27 -5.05 28.76 12.77
N HIS A 28 -4.23 28.35 11.79
CA HIS A 28 -3.30 29.25 11.10
C HIS A 28 -4.00 30.39 10.34
N GLY A 29 -5.27 30.20 9.95
CA GLY A 29 -6.06 31.23 9.28
C GLY A 29 -6.63 32.29 10.23
N ILE A 30 -6.50 32.11 11.55
CA ILE A 30 -6.97 33.07 12.54
C ILE A 30 -5.86 34.10 12.81
N PRO A 31 -6.10 35.40 12.60
CA PRO A 31 -5.13 36.44 12.89
C PRO A 31 -4.66 36.41 14.34
N TRP A 32 -3.35 36.58 14.55
CA TRP A 32 -2.69 36.56 15.87
C TRP A 32 -2.84 35.26 16.67
N ALA A 33 -3.37 34.20 16.06
CA ALA A 33 -3.33 32.88 16.66
C ALA A 33 -1.90 32.36 16.64
N SER A 34 -1.45 31.82 17.78
CA SER A 34 -0.12 31.24 17.90
C SER A 34 -0.18 29.96 18.71
N TRP A 35 0.72 29.04 18.40
CA TRP A 35 0.95 27.87 19.22
C TRP A 35 1.80 28.25 20.43
N ASP A 36 1.38 27.81 21.61
CA ASP A 36 2.12 27.92 22.86
C ASP A 36 2.61 26.52 23.26
N ASP A 37 3.93 26.32 23.23
CA ASP A 37 4.56 25.04 23.53
C ASP A 37 4.45 24.66 25.01
N GLU A 38 4.48 25.63 25.94
CA GLU A 38 4.38 25.38 27.38
C GLU A 38 2.96 24.94 27.74
N LEU A 39 1.98 25.68 27.24
CA LEU A 39 0.57 25.35 27.46
C LEU A 39 0.11 24.19 26.59
N ARG A 40 0.87 23.81 25.55
CA ARG A 40 0.46 22.83 24.52
C ARG A 40 -0.92 23.16 23.95
N ALA A 41 -1.16 24.44 23.66
CA ALA A 41 -2.44 24.95 23.21
C ALA A 41 -2.24 26.08 22.19
N TRP A 42 -3.24 26.28 21.34
CA TRP A 42 -3.31 27.47 20.52
C TRP A 42 -3.87 28.62 21.35
N ARG A 43 -3.15 29.73 21.38
CA ARG A 43 -3.57 30.99 21.99
C ARG A 43 -4.19 31.88 20.92
N VAL A 44 -5.40 32.35 21.18
CA VAL A 44 -6.15 33.25 20.30
C VAL A 44 -6.57 34.47 21.13
N PRO A 45 -6.06 35.68 20.81
CA PRO A 45 -6.47 36.90 21.48
C PRO A 45 -7.98 37.16 21.31
N PHE A 46 -8.64 37.77 22.31
CA PHE A 46 -10.08 38.08 22.24
C PHE A 46 -10.49 38.93 21.04
N ARG A 47 -9.60 39.79 20.54
CA ARG A 47 -9.82 40.57 19.30
C ARG A 47 -10.06 39.70 18.06
N SER A 48 -9.56 38.47 18.07
CA SER A 48 -9.72 37.48 16.99
C SER A 48 -10.93 36.57 17.21
N TYR A 49 -11.73 36.79 18.26
CA TYR A 49 -12.89 35.96 18.57
C TYR A 49 -13.91 35.88 17.43
N GLY A 50 -14.10 36.97 16.69
CA GLY A 50 -15.00 36.99 15.53
C GLY A 50 -14.58 36.00 14.44
N GLU A 51 -13.28 35.93 14.13
CA GLU A 51 -12.73 35.00 13.15
C GLU A 51 -12.70 33.57 13.68
N LEU A 52 -12.33 33.40 14.97
CA LEU A 52 -12.41 32.10 15.64
C LEU A 52 -13.82 31.53 15.56
N ARG A 53 -14.85 32.33 15.87
CA ARG A 53 -16.26 31.92 15.82
C ARG A 53 -16.70 31.48 14.43
N ARG A 54 -16.19 32.11 13.36
CA ARG A 54 -16.48 31.71 11.98
C ARG A 54 -15.86 30.36 11.63
N ARG A 55 -14.63 30.11 12.08
CA ARG A 55 -13.88 28.87 11.78
C ARG A 55 -14.13 27.72 12.75
N TRP A 56 -14.73 28.01 13.91
CA TRP A 56 -14.95 27.04 14.98
C TRP A 56 -15.62 25.75 14.53
N PRO A 57 -16.71 25.76 13.73
CA PRO A 57 -17.36 24.52 13.32
C PRO A 57 -16.41 23.55 12.59
N ALA A 58 -15.54 24.08 11.72
CA ALA A 58 -14.56 23.27 10.99
C ALA A 58 -13.44 22.75 11.90
N ILE A 59 -13.00 23.55 12.87
CA ILE A 59 -11.99 23.17 13.87
C ILE A 59 -12.54 22.04 14.76
N GLU A 60 -13.74 22.22 15.31
CA GLU A 60 -14.40 21.29 16.22
C GLU A 60 -14.75 19.97 15.54
N GLU A 61 -15.31 20.03 14.33
CA GLU A 61 -15.61 18.81 13.56
C GLU A 61 -14.33 18.04 13.22
N ALA A 62 -13.27 18.75 12.83
CA ALA A 62 -11.96 18.16 12.56
C ALA A 62 -11.31 17.57 13.82
N ALA A 63 -11.49 18.19 14.99
CA ALA A 63 -11.02 17.70 16.27
C ALA A 63 -11.77 16.41 16.66
N ARG A 64 -13.11 16.43 16.62
CA ARG A 64 -13.97 15.29 16.92
C ARG A 64 -13.67 14.10 16.01
N ARG A 65 -13.50 14.33 14.70
CA ARG A 65 -13.13 13.28 13.72
C ARG A 65 -11.75 12.66 13.98
N ASN A 66 -10.86 13.36 14.69
CA ASN A 66 -9.50 12.90 15.00
C ASN A 66 -9.33 12.46 16.46
N GLU A 67 -10.41 12.40 17.24
CA GLU A 67 -10.34 11.80 18.57
C GLU A 67 -9.81 10.36 18.48
N PRO A 68 -8.93 9.94 19.39
CA PRO A 68 -8.36 8.60 19.39
C PRO A 68 -9.43 7.50 19.32
N GLU A 69 -10.53 7.67 20.06
CA GLU A 69 -11.65 6.73 20.06
C GLU A 69 -12.43 6.72 18.75
N GLU A 70 -12.66 7.88 18.12
CA GLU A 70 -13.33 7.95 16.82
C GLU A 70 -12.44 7.38 15.70
N ARG A 71 -11.13 7.59 15.78
CA ARG A 71 -10.14 6.95 14.89
C ARG A 71 -10.09 5.45 15.09
N LYS A 72 -10.20 4.98 16.33
CA LYS A 72 -10.25 3.55 16.67
C LYS A 72 -11.54 2.92 16.13
N ARG A 73 -12.70 3.51 16.40
CA ARG A 73 -14.00 3.10 15.86
C ARG A 73 -13.99 3.03 14.34
N ARG A 74 -13.41 4.02 13.64
CA ARG A 74 -13.29 3.99 12.18
C ARG A 74 -12.38 2.87 11.70
N ARG A 75 -11.23 2.67 12.34
CA ARG A 75 -10.32 1.56 12.01
C ARG A 75 -10.99 0.20 12.25
N GLU A 76 -11.79 0.07 13.30
CA GLU A 76 -12.56 -1.14 13.60
C GLU A 76 -13.69 -1.37 12.59
N ALA A 77 -14.45 -0.33 12.22
CA ALA A 77 -15.47 -0.41 11.18
C ALA A 77 -14.86 -0.72 9.80
N GLU A 78 -13.72 -0.13 9.47
CA GLU A 78 -12.98 -0.44 8.25
C GLU A 78 -12.38 -1.86 8.29
N ARG A 79 -11.98 -2.36 9.48
CA ARG A 79 -11.43 -3.72 9.67
C ARG A 79 -12.38 -4.81 9.19
N ASP A 80 -13.67 -4.60 9.40
CA ASP A 80 -14.72 -5.52 8.98
C ASP A 80 -15.27 -5.23 7.58
N SER A 81 -14.74 -4.22 6.90
CA SER A 81 -15.13 -3.95 5.52
C SER A 81 -14.75 -5.10 4.59
N GLU A 82 -15.61 -5.35 3.60
CA GLU A 82 -15.38 -6.33 2.54
C GLU A 82 -14.09 -6.03 1.75
N ALA A 83 -13.79 -4.75 1.54
CA ALA A 83 -12.56 -4.30 0.89
C ALA A 83 -11.29 -4.71 1.67
N GLN A 84 -11.31 -4.65 3.00
CA GLN A 84 -10.19 -5.13 3.81
C GLN A 84 -10.10 -6.66 3.80
N ARG A 85 -11.24 -7.36 3.86
CA ARG A 85 -11.28 -8.82 3.78
C ARG A 85 -10.70 -9.32 2.45
N THR A 86 -11.11 -8.75 1.32
CA THR A 86 -10.58 -9.09 -0.01
C THR A 86 -9.09 -8.77 -0.14
N THR A 87 -8.64 -7.63 0.38
CA THR A 87 -7.20 -7.28 0.42
C THR A 87 -6.39 -8.29 1.24
N ARG A 88 -6.92 -8.71 2.40
CA ARG A 88 -6.26 -9.70 3.26
C ARG A 88 -6.17 -11.07 2.60
N LEU A 89 -7.23 -11.51 1.92
CA LEU A 89 -7.24 -12.75 1.14
C LEU A 89 -6.21 -12.71 0.01
N ARG A 90 -6.18 -11.64 -0.78
CA ARG A 90 -5.17 -11.46 -1.86
C ARG A 90 -3.74 -11.49 -1.32
N TYR A 91 -3.52 -10.84 -0.18
CA TYR A 91 -2.20 -10.83 0.43
C TYR A 91 -1.80 -12.18 1.02
N ALA A 92 -2.74 -12.91 1.62
CA ALA A 92 -2.51 -14.28 2.07
C ALA A 92 -2.19 -15.23 0.90
N GLU A 93 -2.92 -15.11 -0.21
CA GLU A 93 -2.68 -15.92 -1.40
C GLU A 93 -1.30 -15.61 -2.01
N ARG A 94 -0.92 -14.33 -2.13
CA ARG A 94 0.42 -13.94 -2.60
C ARG A 94 1.56 -14.56 -1.77
N ARG A 95 1.39 -14.68 -0.45
CA ARG A 95 2.42 -15.27 0.44
C ARG A 95 2.63 -16.77 0.24
N ARG A 96 1.70 -17.46 -0.43
CA ARG A 96 1.87 -18.88 -0.80
C ARG A 96 2.92 -19.07 -1.90
N HIS A 97 3.36 -17.98 -2.55
CA HIS A 97 4.37 -17.99 -3.62
C HIS A 97 4.08 -19.04 -4.71
N ARG A 98 2.79 -19.20 -5.02
CA ARG A 98 2.29 -20.03 -6.11
C ARG A 98 1.68 -19.16 -7.20
N TYR A 99 1.68 -19.65 -8.42
CA TYR A 99 1.14 -18.99 -9.59
C TYR A 99 0.49 -20.03 -10.50
N PRO A 100 -0.67 -19.74 -11.10
CA PRO A 100 -1.26 -20.63 -12.08
C PRO A 100 -0.44 -20.61 -13.36
N LEU A 101 -0.05 -21.79 -13.84
CA LEU A 101 0.69 -21.97 -15.08
C LEU A 101 -0.12 -22.88 -16.01
N PRO A 102 -0.26 -22.54 -17.30
CA PRO A 102 -0.89 -23.44 -18.25
C PRO A 102 -0.11 -24.75 -18.33
N ALA A 103 -0.80 -25.89 -18.17
CA ALA A 103 -0.19 -27.22 -18.11
C ALA A 103 0.58 -27.57 -19.38
N GLU A 104 0.12 -27.06 -20.53
CA GLU A 104 0.72 -27.32 -21.85
C GLU A 104 1.81 -26.31 -22.25
N ASP A 105 1.93 -25.17 -21.56
CA ASP A 105 2.89 -24.11 -21.90
C ASP A 105 3.57 -23.54 -20.64
N LEU A 106 4.45 -24.37 -20.07
CA LEU A 106 5.18 -24.06 -18.86
C LEU A 106 6.36 -23.09 -19.13
N PRO A 107 6.63 -22.16 -18.20
CA PRO A 107 7.77 -21.26 -18.30
C PRO A 107 9.11 -22.02 -18.16
N PRO A 108 10.21 -21.45 -18.69
CA PRO A 108 11.53 -22.01 -18.46
C PRO A 108 11.91 -21.95 -16.97
N MET A 109 12.05 -23.12 -16.35
CA MET A 109 12.42 -23.24 -14.94
C MET A 109 13.80 -22.62 -14.66
N GLY A 110 13.92 -21.96 -13.51
CA GLY A 110 15.17 -21.32 -13.08
C GLY A 110 15.53 -20.06 -13.87
N ARG A 111 14.69 -19.61 -14.83
CA ARG A 111 14.93 -18.38 -15.60
C ARG A 111 13.96 -17.28 -15.22
N PRO A 112 14.41 -16.00 -15.19
CA PRO A 112 13.51 -14.88 -14.95
C PRO A 112 12.50 -14.70 -16.09
N VAL A 113 11.21 -14.71 -15.73
CA VAL A 113 10.08 -14.44 -16.62
C VAL A 113 9.22 -13.33 -16.02
N ALA A 114 8.62 -12.50 -16.86
CA ALA A 114 7.59 -11.57 -16.44
C ALA A 114 6.25 -12.30 -16.27
N THR A 115 5.44 -11.79 -15.34
CA THR A 115 4.11 -12.31 -15.01
C THR A 115 3.15 -11.15 -14.89
N GLU A 116 1.88 -11.42 -15.17
CA GLU A 116 0.80 -10.42 -15.11
C GLU A 116 0.68 -9.75 -13.74
N GLN A 117 0.93 -10.50 -12.65
CA GLN A 117 0.62 -10.03 -11.30
C GLN A 117 1.83 -9.75 -10.41
N TYR A 118 2.94 -10.43 -10.66
CA TYR A 118 4.08 -10.44 -9.74
C TYR A 118 5.33 -9.78 -10.34
N GLY A 119 5.25 -9.31 -11.58
CA GLY A 119 6.38 -8.76 -12.32
C GLY A 119 7.37 -9.87 -12.67
N VAL A 120 8.67 -9.57 -12.62
CA VAL A 120 9.72 -10.53 -13.00
C VAL A 120 10.05 -11.48 -11.84
N VAL A 121 9.76 -12.76 -12.03
CA VAL A 121 9.96 -13.83 -11.05
C VAL A 121 10.73 -15.01 -11.67
N VAL A 122 11.18 -15.93 -10.83
CA VAL A 122 11.80 -17.19 -11.26
C VAL A 122 10.94 -18.33 -10.76
N PHE A 123 10.42 -19.15 -11.68
CA PHE A 123 9.74 -20.39 -11.34
C PHE A 123 10.75 -21.46 -10.93
N THR A 124 10.48 -22.11 -9.81
CA THR A 124 11.37 -23.11 -9.20
C THR A 124 10.87 -24.53 -9.36
N ASP A 125 9.55 -24.72 -9.38
CA ASP A 125 8.93 -26.04 -9.47
C ASP A 125 7.47 -25.96 -9.94
N VAL A 126 6.91 -27.09 -10.38
CA VAL A 126 5.51 -27.25 -10.75
C VAL A 126 4.95 -28.48 -10.05
N SER A 127 3.92 -28.28 -9.24
CA SER A 127 3.34 -29.33 -8.40
C SER A 127 2.50 -30.36 -9.16
N GLY A 128 1.99 -30.01 -10.36
CA GLY A 128 1.02 -30.81 -11.10
C GLY A 128 -0.41 -30.77 -10.53
N GLU A 129 -0.63 -30.08 -9.40
CA GLU A 129 -1.97 -29.85 -8.84
C GLU A 129 -2.74 -28.86 -9.72
N VAL A 130 -3.91 -29.28 -10.20
CA VAL A 130 -4.80 -28.44 -11.02
C VAL A 130 -5.37 -27.30 -10.17
N VAL A 131 -5.38 -26.11 -10.75
CA VAL A 131 -5.94 -24.93 -10.09
C VAL A 131 -7.45 -24.93 -10.22
N GLU A 132 -8.14 -24.86 -9.10
CA GLU A 132 -9.60 -24.77 -9.08
C GLU A 132 -10.09 -23.46 -9.74
N PRO A 133 -11.08 -23.52 -10.67
CA PRO A 133 -11.60 -22.34 -11.37
C PRO A 133 -12.07 -21.17 -10.46
N PRO A 134 -12.73 -21.41 -9.30
CA PRO A 134 -13.09 -20.32 -8.39
C PRO A 134 -11.89 -19.54 -7.85
N VAL A 135 -10.75 -20.23 -7.64
CA VAL A 135 -9.50 -19.61 -7.17
C VAL A 135 -8.89 -18.76 -8.29
N LEU A 136 -8.91 -19.25 -9.54
CA LEU A 136 -8.49 -18.47 -10.71
C LEU A 136 -9.32 -17.19 -10.86
N ALA A 137 -10.64 -17.29 -10.80
CA ALA A 137 -11.52 -16.13 -10.94
C ALA A 137 -11.28 -15.08 -9.84
N ALA A 138 -11.05 -15.51 -8.60
CA ALA A 138 -10.87 -14.61 -7.45
C ALA A 138 -9.49 -13.92 -7.44
N PHE A 139 -8.42 -14.64 -7.80
CA PHE A 139 -7.05 -14.17 -7.61
C PHE A 139 -6.29 -13.94 -8.91
N ASN A 140 -6.60 -14.65 -9.99
CA ASN A 140 -5.86 -14.68 -11.25
C ASN A 140 -6.77 -14.55 -12.48
N PRO A 141 -7.55 -13.45 -12.61
CA PRO A 141 -8.58 -13.32 -13.65
C PRO A 141 -8.04 -13.30 -15.09
N HIS A 142 -6.73 -13.07 -15.29
CA HIS A 142 -6.12 -13.19 -16.63
C HIS A 142 -6.13 -14.65 -17.13
N ALA A 143 -5.97 -15.61 -16.23
CA ALA A 143 -5.96 -17.04 -16.55
C ALA A 143 -7.32 -17.55 -17.03
N MET A 144 -8.42 -16.87 -16.66
CA MET A 144 -9.78 -17.18 -17.13
C MET A 144 -10.03 -16.80 -18.60
N ARG A 145 -9.09 -16.10 -19.25
CA ARG A 145 -9.26 -15.63 -20.64
C ARG A 145 -8.88 -16.67 -21.69
N ALA A 146 -8.22 -17.75 -21.27
CA ALA A 146 -7.76 -18.80 -22.15
C ALA A 146 -8.26 -20.15 -21.66
N ASP A 147 -8.55 -21.04 -22.62
CA ASP A 147 -9.06 -22.39 -22.39
C ASP A 147 -7.89 -23.34 -22.12
N PHE A 148 -7.15 -23.08 -21.04
CA PHE A 148 -6.05 -23.92 -20.59
C PHE A 148 -6.40 -24.56 -19.26
N ASP A 149 -5.96 -25.81 -19.08
CA ASP A 149 -5.82 -26.37 -17.74
C ASP A 149 -4.64 -25.69 -17.05
N TYR A 150 -4.87 -25.14 -15.86
CA TYR A 150 -3.82 -24.51 -15.07
C TYR A 150 -3.37 -25.43 -13.95
N VAL A 151 -2.05 -25.48 -13.72
CA VAL A 151 -1.41 -26.14 -12.59
C VAL A 151 -0.67 -25.15 -11.72
N TRP A 152 -0.47 -25.47 -10.44
CA TRP A 152 0.30 -24.61 -9.55
C TRP A 152 1.82 -24.72 -9.78
N GLY A 153 2.43 -23.59 -10.14
CA GLY A 153 3.88 -23.39 -10.11
C GLY A 153 4.34 -22.61 -8.88
N THR A 154 5.46 -23.00 -8.29
CA THR A 154 6.11 -22.23 -7.21
C THR A 154 7.12 -21.26 -7.78
N TRP A 155 7.21 -20.07 -7.17
CA TRP A 155 8.11 -19.03 -7.64
C TRP A 155 8.87 -18.34 -6.50
N ARG A 156 9.97 -17.70 -6.86
CA ARG A 156 10.70 -16.76 -6.01
C ARG A 156 11.01 -15.48 -6.75
N SER A 157 11.31 -14.42 -6.00
CA SER A 157 11.85 -13.20 -6.60
C SER A 157 13.17 -13.51 -7.30
N ALA A 158 13.35 -12.93 -8.50
CA ALA A 158 14.63 -12.98 -9.20
C ALA A 158 15.70 -12.18 -8.43
N THR A 159 16.92 -12.72 -8.37
CA THR A 159 18.07 -12.03 -7.81
C THR A 159 18.58 -10.95 -8.77
N LEU A 160 19.35 -9.98 -8.26
CA LEU A 160 19.92 -8.95 -9.14
C LEU A 160 20.81 -9.56 -10.23
N THR A 161 21.61 -10.57 -9.89
CA THR A 161 22.50 -11.27 -10.83
C THR A 161 21.72 -11.96 -11.93
N GLU A 162 20.64 -12.68 -11.61
CA GLU A 162 19.77 -13.31 -12.61
C GLU A 162 19.18 -12.26 -13.55
N LEU A 163 18.64 -11.16 -12.99
CA LEU A 163 18.03 -10.09 -13.79
C LEU A 163 19.02 -9.37 -14.71
N ILE A 164 20.30 -9.29 -14.34
CA ILE A 164 21.35 -8.72 -15.20
C ILE A 164 21.68 -9.67 -16.35
N LYS A 165 21.71 -10.99 -16.10
CA LYS A 165 22.02 -12.02 -17.09
C LYS A 165 20.86 -12.30 -18.06
N THR A 166 19.63 -11.91 -17.72
CA THR A 166 18.46 -12.09 -18.59
C THR A 166 18.49 -11.15 -19.80
N TRP A 167 18.35 -11.74 -20.98
CA TRP A 167 18.16 -11.01 -22.24
C TRP A 167 16.72 -10.48 -22.34
N PRO A 168 16.53 -9.20 -22.73
CA PRO A 168 15.20 -8.63 -22.89
C PRO A 168 14.47 -9.22 -24.10
N ALA A 169 13.16 -9.32 -24.02
CA ALA A 169 12.31 -9.54 -25.18
C ALA A 169 12.44 -8.37 -26.17
N ARG A 170 12.34 -8.68 -27.47
CA ARG A 170 12.40 -7.68 -28.55
C ARG A 170 11.10 -6.90 -28.71
N HIS A 171 9.98 -7.51 -28.35
CA HIS A 171 8.64 -6.95 -28.45
C HIS A 171 7.93 -7.05 -27.10
N GLU A 172 6.91 -6.22 -26.93
CA GLU A 172 6.02 -6.33 -25.77
C GLU A 172 5.17 -7.59 -25.87
N ALA A 173 4.69 -8.06 -24.71
CA ALA A 173 3.83 -9.22 -24.65
C ALA A 173 2.50 -8.95 -25.35
N GLY A 174 2.10 -9.87 -26.23
CA GLY A 174 0.82 -9.83 -26.91
C GLY A 174 -0.33 -10.38 -26.06
N PRO A 175 -1.58 -10.30 -26.57
CA PRO A 175 -2.75 -10.80 -25.86
C PRO A 175 -2.67 -12.27 -25.43
N MET A 176 -2.03 -13.11 -26.25
CA MET A 176 -1.84 -14.54 -25.94
C MET A 176 -0.90 -14.73 -24.75
N GLU A 177 0.21 -14.01 -24.70
CA GLU A 177 1.19 -14.09 -23.62
C GLU A 177 0.61 -13.57 -22.29
N HIS A 178 -0.20 -12.50 -22.35
CA HIS A 178 -0.95 -12.02 -21.20
C HIS A 178 -2.02 -13.01 -20.72
N SER A 179 -2.68 -13.72 -21.65
CA SER A 179 -3.66 -14.75 -21.31
C SER A 179 -3.00 -16.00 -20.71
N ARG A 180 -1.85 -16.41 -21.26
CA ARG A 180 -0.97 -17.44 -20.70
C ARG A 180 -0.44 -17.07 -19.31
N GLY A 181 -0.30 -15.78 -19.04
CA GLY A 181 0.07 -15.23 -17.74
C GLY A 181 1.58 -15.11 -17.49
N TRP A 182 2.43 -15.50 -18.44
CA TRP A 182 3.89 -15.32 -18.35
C TRP A 182 4.54 -15.05 -19.72
N TRP A 183 5.63 -14.30 -19.74
CA TRP A 183 6.40 -13.96 -20.94
C TRP A 183 7.87 -13.65 -20.65
N GLN A 184 8.68 -13.55 -21.71
CA GLN A 184 10.05 -13.06 -21.59
C GLN A 184 10.03 -11.56 -21.26
N PRO A 185 10.71 -11.11 -20.21
CA PRO A 185 10.59 -9.73 -19.76
C PRO A 185 11.21 -8.75 -20.76
N THR A 186 10.52 -7.63 -20.96
CA THR A 186 11.02 -6.49 -21.74
C THR A 186 12.14 -5.76 -21.00
N LEU A 187 12.87 -4.89 -21.72
CA LEU A 187 13.90 -4.06 -21.10
C LEU A 187 13.31 -3.11 -20.03
N ALA A 188 12.08 -2.62 -20.23
CA ALA A 188 11.40 -1.75 -19.28
C ALA A 188 11.10 -2.49 -17.97
N GLU A 189 10.54 -3.69 -18.05
CA GLU A 189 10.26 -4.55 -16.89
C GLU A 189 11.55 -4.93 -16.15
N LEU A 190 12.60 -5.31 -16.89
CA LEU A 190 13.91 -5.62 -16.32
C LEU A 190 14.51 -4.42 -15.58
N ARG A 191 14.37 -3.19 -16.09
CA ARG A 191 14.87 -1.98 -15.40
C ARG A 191 14.17 -1.78 -14.06
N VAL A 192 12.85 -1.96 -14.00
CA VAL A 192 12.08 -1.87 -12.74
C VAL A 192 12.48 -2.98 -11.78
N ALA A 193 12.55 -4.22 -12.26
CA ALA A 193 12.93 -5.37 -11.44
C ALA A 193 14.35 -5.21 -10.85
N ARG A 194 15.33 -4.78 -11.66
CA ARG A 194 16.72 -4.53 -11.23
C ARG A 194 16.79 -3.43 -10.16
N ARG A 195 16.01 -2.35 -10.32
CA ARG A 195 15.93 -1.27 -9.33
C ARG A 195 15.40 -1.82 -7.98
N ASN A 196 14.32 -2.59 -8.02
CA ASN A 196 13.73 -3.16 -6.81
C ASN A 196 14.66 -4.18 -6.13
N ALA A 197 15.33 -5.03 -6.91
CA ALA A 197 16.29 -6.01 -6.40
C ALA A 197 17.47 -5.33 -5.67
N ARG A 198 18.02 -4.22 -6.23
CA ARG A 198 19.08 -3.44 -5.56
C ARG A 198 18.64 -2.89 -4.21
N ILE A 199 17.40 -2.40 -4.11
CA ILE A 199 16.84 -1.88 -2.85
C ILE A 199 16.72 -3.02 -1.82
N ILE A 200 16.23 -4.18 -2.25
CA ILE A 200 16.08 -5.36 -1.39
C ILE A 200 17.45 -5.83 -0.88
N GLU A 201 18.45 -5.94 -1.75
CA GLU A 201 19.82 -6.33 -1.37
C GLU A 201 20.46 -5.32 -0.41
N ARG A 202 20.26 -4.01 -0.63
CA ARG A 202 20.73 -2.97 0.29
C ARG A 202 20.09 -3.11 1.67
N ARG A 203 18.77 -3.33 1.72
CA ARG A 203 18.05 -3.53 2.99
C ARG A 203 18.52 -4.78 3.73
N ARG A 204 18.74 -5.90 3.01
CA ARG A 204 19.31 -7.12 3.59
C ARG A 204 20.68 -6.86 4.18
N ARG A 205 21.61 -6.26 3.42
CA ARG A 205 22.95 -5.88 3.90
C ARG A 205 22.91 -5.01 5.15
N ASN A 206 22.08 -3.96 5.17
CA ASN A 206 21.97 -3.09 6.34
C ASN A 206 21.45 -3.83 7.58
N ARG A 207 20.47 -4.73 7.41
CA ARG A 207 19.95 -5.54 8.51
C ARG A 207 21.00 -6.50 9.06
N ASP A 208 21.77 -7.13 8.17
CA ASP A 208 22.78 -8.10 8.57
C ASP A 208 23.94 -7.40 9.30
N LEU A 209 24.36 -6.21 8.85
CA LEU A 209 25.34 -5.36 9.55
C LEU A 209 24.84 -4.91 10.95
N GLY A 210 23.58 -4.50 11.06
CA GLY A 210 22.97 -4.10 12.34
C GLY A 210 22.67 -5.25 13.30
N ARG A 211 22.84 -6.51 12.88
CA ARG A 211 22.69 -7.70 13.74
C ARG A 211 24.05 -8.21 14.26
N VAL A 212 25.14 -7.72 13.67
CA VAL A 212 26.54 -8.06 14.03
C VAL A 212 27.17 -6.95 14.89
N SER A 213 26.53 -5.79 15.01
CA SER A 213 26.85 -4.72 15.98
C SER A 213 26.01 -4.88 17.25
#